data_AF-A0A7R9R018-F1
#
_entry.id   AF-A0A7R9R018-F1
#
_cell.length_a   1.000
_cell.length_b   1.000
_cell.length_c   1.000
_cell.angle_alpha   90.00
_cell.angle_beta   90.00
_cell.angle_gamma   90.00
#
_symmetry.space_group_name_H-M   'P 1'
#
loop_
_entity.id
_entity.type
_entity.pdbx_description
1 polymer ?
#
loop_
_entity_poly.entity_id
_entity_poly.type
_entity_poly.pdbx_seq_one_letter_code
_entity_poly.pdbx_strand_id
1 'polypeptide(L)'
;TNTYQCVLATDEIRTYAMFNYEQIQWITHQDKYEGLKGSAAYVGFNAGNTTRTYEFKPYSQNPRISYLTTRGWGNGLKGRYFFQIDEEVWPGACIEKDLDPFLPDRLPLTFFPRVGAMLGGTMVNFTGPCLQPTSIITCQFDNWQTPGIYRDFNHATCITPPVMYHGYVDLTITVDDRTLFLGKYYIQPPDIADDDIVVLENADRLEEPLSLDIKWKMHKLGWDENARVTMSLWGYRETGDVYPHLTYIDTLGDAGSLRLGQLRTSIDPNLYRDRKNYKMSDITFGFIAINLTDPTILGKDIKQSPTIWSRPMPL
;
A
#
# COMPACT_ATOMS: atom_id res chain seq x y z
N THR A 1 -4.66 13.11 38.05
CA THR A 1 -4.93 11.71 37.66
C THR A 1 -4.91 11.56 36.16
N ASN A 2 -4.33 10.46 35.69
CA ASN A 2 -4.32 10.10 34.27
C ASN A 2 -5.43 9.09 33.99
N THR A 3 -6.14 9.26 32.87
CA THR A 3 -7.24 8.41 32.43
C THR A 3 -6.99 7.99 30.99
N TYR A 4 -6.88 6.69 30.78
CA TYR A 4 -6.74 6.08 29.46
C TYR A 4 -7.39 4.71 29.45
N GLN A 5 -7.77 4.26 28.25
CA GLN A 5 -8.32 2.94 28.00
C GLN A 5 -7.42 2.22 26.99
N CYS A 6 -7.12 0.95 27.27
CA CYS A 6 -6.52 0.04 26.30
C CYS A 6 -7.60 -0.94 25.83
N VAL A 7 -7.68 -1.14 24.51
CA VAL A 7 -8.55 -2.13 23.88
C VAL A 7 -7.67 -3.04 23.04
N LEU A 8 -7.74 -4.34 23.29
CA LEU A 8 -7.12 -5.37 22.46
C LEU A 8 -8.21 -6.00 21.61
N ALA A 9 -8.01 -6.02 20.29
CA ALA A 9 -8.91 -6.63 19.33
C ALA A 9 -8.14 -7.62 18.47
N THR A 10 -8.72 -8.77 18.17
CA THR A 10 -8.13 -9.77 17.27
C THR A 10 -9.22 -10.46 16.45
N ASP A 11 -8.89 -10.78 15.21
CA ASP A 11 -9.70 -11.58 14.29
C ASP A 11 -9.07 -12.97 14.04
N GLU A 12 -8.31 -13.48 15.02
CA GLU A 12 -7.50 -14.71 14.97
C GLU A 12 -6.26 -14.65 14.06
N ILE A 13 -6.28 -13.79 13.04
CA ILE A 13 -5.17 -13.63 12.08
C ILE A 13 -4.31 -12.42 12.45
N ARG A 14 -4.94 -11.32 12.84
CA ARG A 14 -4.30 -10.05 13.19
C ARG A 14 -4.68 -9.64 14.60
N THR A 15 -3.77 -8.94 15.25
CA THR A 15 -4.01 -8.38 16.58
C THR A 15 -3.76 -6.88 16.55
N TYR A 16 -4.67 -6.12 17.16
CA TYR A 16 -4.60 -4.67 17.26
C TYR A 16 -4.69 -4.24 18.71
N ALA A 17 -3.79 -3.36 19.14
CA ALA A 17 -3.92 -2.60 20.38
C ALA A 17 -4.34 -1.17 20.05
N MET A 18 -5.44 -0.73 20.66
CA MET A 18 -5.91 0.64 20.60
C MET A 18 -5.75 1.29 21.97
N PHE A 19 -5.08 2.44 22.01
CA PHE A 19 -4.97 3.27 23.21
C PHE A 19 -5.80 4.54 23.02
N ASN A 20 -6.75 4.75 23.92
CA ASN A 20 -7.59 5.94 24.01
C ASN A 20 -7.16 6.75 25.23
N TYR A 21 -6.50 7.87 25.02
CA TYR A 21 -6.07 8.79 26.06
C TYR A 21 -7.11 9.91 26.23
N GLU A 22 -7.81 9.91 27.36
CA GLU A 22 -8.77 10.97 27.69
C GLU A 22 -8.08 12.11 28.44
N GLN A 23 -7.27 11.77 29.44
CA GLN A 23 -6.65 12.77 30.30
C GLN A 23 -5.24 12.35 30.73
N ILE A 24 -4.26 13.25 30.57
CA ILE A 24 -2.90 13.09 31.07
C ILE A 24 -2.52 14.35 31.83
N GLN A 25 -2.48 14.28 33.16
CA GLN A 25 -2.11 15.37 34.06
C GLN A 25 -0.73 15.19 34.67
N TRP A 26 -0.33 13.93 34.91
CA TRP A 26 0.93 13.58 35.57
C TRP A 26 1.85 12.93 34.53
N ILE A 27 2.98 13.55 34.25
CA ILE A 27 3.98 13.04 33.30
C ILE A 27 5.20 12.46 34.00
N THR A 28 5.35 12.68 35.31
CA THR A 28 6.45 12.14 36.11
C THR A 28 5.99 11.73 37.51
N HIS A 29 6.72 10.79 38.11
CA HIS A 29 6.54 10.36 39.50
C HIS A 29 7.39 11.17 40.48
N GLN A 30 8.35 11.97 39.98
CA GLN A 30 9.31 12.70 40.82
C GLN A 30 8.69 13.94 41.47
N ASP A 31 7.70 14.55 40.81
CA ASP A 31 6.97 15.71 41.30
C ASP A 31 5.73 15.28 42.07
N LYS A 32 5.73 15.53 43.38
CA LYS A 32 4.64 15.17 44.30
C LYS A 32 3.49 16.18 44.29
N TYR A 33 3.64 17.32 43.62
CA TYR A 33 2.65 18.40 43.63
C TYR A 33 1.85 18.43 42.33
N GLU A 34 2.51 18.76 41.22
CA GLU A 34 1.86 18.94 39.92
C GLU A 34 2.06 17.73 39.00
N GLY A 35 3.05 16.87 39.29
CA GLY A 35 3.39 15.73 38.43
C GLY A 35 4.04 16.14 37.11
N LEU A 36 4.55 17.37 37.00
CA LEU A 36 5.07 17.97 35.75
C LEU A 36 6.59 18.17 35.76
N LYS A 37 7.21 18.27 36.94
CA LYS A 37 8.65 18.58 37.08
C LYS A 37 9.50 17.33 37.31
N GLY A 38 10.20 16.86 36.28
CA GLY A 38 11.14 15.74 36.42
C GLY A 38 11.30 14.96 35.12
N SER A 39 11.92 13.78 35.22
CA SER A 39 12.04 12.87 34.08
C SER A 39 10.66 12.37 33.67
N ALA A 40 10.29 12.62 32.41
CA ALA A 40 9.02 12.19 31.85
C ALA A 40 8.91 10.66 31.78
N ALA A 41 7.68 10.14 31.90
CA ALA A 41 7.41 8.72 31.95
C ALA A 41 7.77 8.01 30.64
N TYR A 42 8.13 6.73 30.75
CA TYR A 42 8.22 5.86 29.58
C TYR A 42 6.82 5.53 29.08
N VAL A 43 6.57 5.72 27.78
CA VAL A 43 5.30 5.35 27.14
C VAL A 43 5.56 4.31 26.07
N GLY A 44 4.91 3.17 26.20
CA GLY A 44 5.16 2.03 25.35
C GLY A 44 4.51 0.78 25.91
N PHE A 45 4.73 -0.34 25.25
CA PHE A 45 4.27 -1.64 25.71
C PHE A 45 5.28 -2.73 25.37
N ASN A 46 5.18 -3.87 26.05
CA ASN A 46 6.02 -5.03 25.77
C ASN A 46 5.70 -5.56 24.36
N ALA A 47 6.71 -5.75 23.51
CA ALA A 47 6.51 -6.22 22.14
C ALA A 47 6.22 -7.73 22.04
N GLY A 48 6.06 -8.43 23.17
CA GLY A 48 5.62 -9.82 23.22
C GLY A 48 6.69 -10.86 22.91
N ASN A 49 7.80 -10.47 22.28
CA ASN A 49 8.91 -11.35 21.90
C ASN A 49 9.96 -11.57 23.02
N THR A 50 9.60 -11.31 24.29
CA THR A 50 10.45 -11.39 25.50
C THR A 50 11.75 -10.57 25.50
N THR A 51 12.11 -9.95 24.38
CA THR A 51 13.42 -9.33 24.13
C THR A 51 13.34 -7.84 23.83
N ARG A 52 12.17 -7.33 23.39
CA ARG A 52 12.00 -5.92 23.00
C ARG A 52 10.80 -5.28 23.68
N THR A 53 10.92 -4.00 23.99
CA THR A 53 9.80 -3.11 24.30
C THR A 53 9.56 -2.18 23.13
N TYR A 54 8.31 -1.91 22.82
CA TYR A 54 7.93 -0.90 21.84
C TYR A 54 7.84 0.45 22.55
N GLU A 55 8.80 1.34 22.28
CA GLU A 55 8.80 2.71 22.77
C GLU A 55 8.01 3.61 21.82
N PHE A 56 7.01 4.34 22.34
CA PHE A 56 6.18 5.21 21.52
C PHE A 56 6.78 6.61 21.37
N LYS A 57 7.74 6.75 20.44
CA LYS A 57 8.34 8.04 20.07
C LYS A 57 7.39 8.87 19.18
N PRO A 58 7.43 10.23 19.25
CA PRO A 58 8.28 11.10 20.07
C PRO A 58 7.77 11.36 21.50
N TYR A 59 6.72 10.67 21.94
CA TYR A 59 6.08 10.98 23.22
C TYR A 59 6.86 10.43 24.42
N SER A 60 7.31 9.18 24.35
CA SER A 60 8.02 8.51 25.45
C SER A 60 9.22 9.33 25.95
N GLN A 61 9.38 9.39 27.27
CA GLN A 61 10.49 10.08 27.96
C GLN A 61 10.61 11.58 27.63
N ASN A 62 9.53 12.19 27.13
CA ASN A 62 9.48 13.60 26.79
C ASN A 62 8.32 14.30 27.53
N PRO A 63 8.43 15.55 27.99
CA PRO A 63 7.29 16.29 28.56
C PRO A 63 6.04 16.37 27.66
N ARG A 64 6.22 16.10 26.36
CA ARG A 64 5.17 16.06 25.32
C ARG A 64 4.20 14.89 25.44
N ILE A 65 4.35 13.97 26.41
CA ILE A 65 3.37 12.91 26.72
C ILE A 65 1.96 13.48 26.94
N SER A 66 1.87 14.71 27.47
CA SER A 66 0.60 15.42 27.65
C SER A 66 -0.17 15.65 26.33
N TYR A 67 0.52 15.66 25.19
CA TYR A 67 -0.11 15.80 23.88
C TYR A 67 -0.75 14.52 23.35
N LEU A 68 -0.56 13.37 24.03
CA LEU A 68 -1.22 12.13 23.62
C LEU A 68 -2.73 12.30 23.51
N THR A 69 -3.37 13.08 24.38
CA THR A 69 -4.83 13.33 24.39
C THR A 69 -5.32 14.20 23.23
N THR A 70 -4.46 15.01 22.61
CA THR A 70 -4.85 15.97 21.57
C THR A 70 -4.41 15.56 20.16
N ARG A 71 -3.54 14.54 20.05
CA ARG A 71 -2.96 14.04 18.79
C ARG A 71 -3.45 12.61 18.45
N GLY A 72 -2.76 11.93 17.54
CA GLY A 72 -3.02 10.54 17.12
C GLY A 72 -4.00 10.42 15.97
N TRP A 73 -5.16 11.08 16.06
CA TRP A 73 -6.18 11.13 14.99
C TRP A 73 -6.63 9.74 14.50
N GLY A 74 -6.54 8.70 15.33
CA GLY A 74 -7.04 7.38 14.99
C GLY A 74 -8.54 7.42 14.71
N ASN A 75 -8.96 7.01 13.51
CA ASN A 75 -10.32 7.13 13.01
C ASN A 75 -10.88 8.57 13.11
N GLY A 76 -10.03 9.57 12.93
CA GLY A 76 -10.40 10.99 13.03
C GLY A 76 -10.60 11.50 14.46
N LEU A 77 -10.29 10.70 15.48
CA LEU A 77 -10.46 11.05 16.88
C LEU A 77 -9.12 11.37 17.54
N LYS A 78 -9.07 12.49 18.26
CA LYS A 78 -7.93 12.88 19.09
C LYS A 78 -7.82 11.94 20.29
N GLY A 79 -6.60 11.70 20.77
CA GLY A 79 -6.36 10.79 21.89
C GLY A 79 -6.31 9.32 21.50
N ARG A 80 -6.61 8.96 20.24
CA ARG A 80 -6.70 7.58 19.79
C ARG A 80 -5.51 7.18 18.92
N TYR A 81 -4.87 6.07 19.29
CA TYR A 81 -3.75 5.47 18.59
C TYR A 81 -3.99 3.99 18.36
N PHE A 82 -3.66 3.52 17.16
CA PHE A 82 -3.73 2.12 16.79
C PHE A 82 -2.33 1.56 16.62
N PHE A 83 -2.14 0.31 17.01
CA PHE A 83 -0.94 -0.46 16.77
C PHE A 83 -1.37 -1.84 16.30
N GLN A 84 -0.96 -2.23 15.09
CA GLN A 84 -1.04 -3.63 14.68
C GLN A 84 0.15 -4.36 15.27
N ILE A 85 -0.13 -5.44 15.98
CA ILE A 85 0.84 -6.24 16.71
C ILE A 85 0.97 -7.58 15.97
N ASP A 86 2.07 -7.71 15.23
CA ASP A 86 2.49 -8.97 14.61
C ASP A 86 3.92 -9.32 15.12
N GLU A 87 4.78 -9.90 14.27
CA GLU A 87 6.22 -10.06 14.57
C GLU A 87 6.92 -8.71 14.86
N GLU A 88 6.39 -7.65 14.26
CA GLU A 88 6.81 -6.26 14.44
C GLU A 88 5.57 -5.40 14.73
N VAL A 89 5.76 -4.30 15.46
CA VAL A 89 4.67 -3.41 15.86
C VAL A 89 4.55 -2.27 14.86
N TRP A 90 3.38 -2.16 14.24
CA TRP A 90 3.08 -1.18 13.21
C TRP A 90 2.17 -0.09 13.77
N PRO A 91 2.68 1.13 13.99
CA PRO A 91 1.82 2.25 14.36
C PRO A 91 0.86 2.60 13.23
N GLY A 92 -0.42 2.76 13.55
CA GLY A 92 -1.48 3.25 12.65
C GLY A 92 -1.73 4.76 12.77
N ALA A 93 -0.78 5.49 13.37
CA ALA A 93 -0.83 6.93 13.54
C ALA A 93 0.51 7.53 13.09
N CYS A 94 0.46 8.74 12.55
CA CYS A 94 1.65 9.41 12.08
C CYS A 94 2.60 9.81 13.22
N ILE A 95 3.87 9.97 12.88
CA ILE A 95 4.96 10.41 13.74
C ILE A 95 5.11 11.92 13.54
N GLU A 96 4.71 12.69 14.55
CA GLU A 96 4.87 14.14 14.56
C GLU A 96 6.32 14.53 14.84
N LYS A 97 7.17 14.55 13.81
CA LYS A 97 8.59 14.89 13.96
C LYS A 97 8.84 16.26 14.60
N ASP A 98 7.96 17.23 14.39
CA ASP A 98 8.07 18.57 15.01
C ASP A 98 8.01 18.51 16.55
N LEU A 99 7.43 17.44 17.10
CA LEU A 99 7.42 17.16 18.53
C LEU A 99 8.75 16.60 19.02
N ASP A 100 9.76 16.33 18.21
CA ASP A 100 11.10 16.01 18.73
C ASP A 100 12.17 16.31 17.69
N PRO A 101 12.84 17.49 17.79
CA PRO A 101 13.91 17.88 16.88
C PRO A 101 15.12 16.93 16.88
N PHE A 102 15.26 16.07 17.89
CA PHE A 102 16.35 15.10 17.97
C PHE A 102 16.03 13.79 17.25
N LEU A 103 14.81 13.62 16.73
CA LEU A 103 14.49 12.48 15.89
C LEU A 103 15.31 12.52 14.60
N PRO A 104 15.83 11.37 14.15
CA PRO A 104 16.59 11.32 12.91
C PRO A 104 15.72 11.71 11.72
N ASP A 105 16.36 12.25 10.68
CA ASP A 105 15.69 12.57 9.42
C ASP A 105 15.23 11.33 8.63
N ARG A 106 15.60 10.14 9.10
CA ARG A 106 15.28 8.83 8.55
C ARG A 106 14.42 8.06 9.54
N LEU A 107 13.10 8.20 9.41
CA LEU A 107 12.14 7.54 10.28
C LEU A 107 11.65 6.21 9.66
N PRO A 108 11.27 5.22 10.48
CA PRO A 108 10.69 3.99 9.96
C PRO A 108 9.34 4.27 9.29
N LEU A 109 9.11 3.65 8.14
CA LEU A 109 7.84 3.67 7.43
C LEU A 109 7.03 2.41 7.76
N THR A 110 5.74 2.59 8.03
CA THR A 110 4.78 1.49 8.15
C THR A 110 3.96 1.41 6.88
N PHE A 111 3.94 0.27 6.20
CA PHE A 111 3.23 0.14 4.92
C PHE A 111 2.80 -1.29 4.62
N PHE A 112 1.78 -1.39 3.78
CA PHE A 112 1.20 -2.64 3.32
C PHE A 112 0.67 -2.48 1.87
N PRO A 113 0.88 -3.46 0.98
CA PRO A 113 1.70 -4.66 1.19
C PRO A 113 3.20 -4.34 1.18
N ARG A 114 4.02 -5.24 1.73
CA ARG A 114 5.49 -5.13 1.65
C ARG A 114 6.09 -5.76 0.40
N VAL A 115 5.24 -6.37 -0.41
CA VAL A 115 5.60 -7.05 -1.65
C VAL A 115 4.70 -6.53 -2.76
N GLY A 116 5.18 -6.57 -3.99
CA GLY A 116 4.29 -6.44 -5.15
C GLY A 116 4.99 -6.77 -6.46
N ALA A 117 4.18 -6.86 -7.51
CA ALA A 117 4.63 -7.37 -8.79
C ALA A 117 5.60 -6.39 -9.49
N MET A 118 6.61 -6.92 -10.14
CA MET A 118 7.53 -6.15 -11.00
C MET A 118 6.79 -5.49 -12.18
N LEU A 119 5.62 -6.03 -12.57
CA LEU A 119 4.75 -5.43 -13.58
C LEU A 119 4.10 -4.10 -13.13
N GLY A 120 4.24 -3.72 -11.86
CA GLY A 120 3.70 -2.47 -11.31
C GLY A 120 2.20 -2.51 -11.05
N GLY A 121 1.62 -1.37 -10.67
CA GLY A 121 0.20 -1.20 -10.41
C GLY A 121 -0.26 -1.60 -9.01
N THR A 122 0.65 -2.01 -8.13
CA THR A 122 0.31 -2.40 -6.75
C THR A 122 0.02 -1.17 -5.90
N MET A 123 -1.12 -1.14 -5.21
CA MET A 123 -1.43 -0.08 -4.23
C MET A 123 -0.72 -0.34 -2.90
N VAL A 124 0.25 0.51 -2.57
CA VAL A 124 0.99 0.51 -1.31
C VAL A 124 0.41 1.57 -0.40
N ASN A 125 -0.33 1.14 0.61
CA ASN A 125 -0.84 2.00 1.68
C ASN A 125 0.23 2.16 2.75
N PHE A 126 0.45 3.38 3.23
CA PHE A 126 1.47 3.64 4.24
C PHE A 126 1.04 4.69 5.25
N THR A 127 1.70 4.63 6.39
CA THR A 127 1.61 5.58 7.51
C THR A 127 3.01 5.82 8.08
N GLY A 128 3.19 6.96 8.73
CA GLY A 128 4.50 7.45 9.15
C GLY A 128 4.50 8.98 9.15
N PRO A 129 4.52 9.66 8.00
CA PRO A 129 4.38 11.10 7.95
C PRO A 129 2.98 11.56 8.35
N CYS A 130 2.89 12.71 9.02
CA CYS A 130 1.61 13.39 9.23
C CYS A 130 1.27 14.21 7.99
N LEU A 131 0.05 14.04 7.47
CA LEU A 131 -0.34 14.49 6.14
C LEU A 131 -1.41 15.57 6.19
N GLN A 132 -1.40 16.47 5.21
CA GLN A 132 -2.47 17.42 4.96
C GLN A 132 -3.04 17.22 3.55
N PRO A 133 -4.28 17.65 3.27
CA PRO A 133 -4.86 17.53 1.92
C PRO A 133 -4.05 18.24 0.83
N THR A 134 -3.21 19.22 1.19
CA THR A 134 -2.36 19.98 0.28
C THR A 134 -0.91 19.48 0.23
N SER A 135 -0.57 18.44 1.00
CA SER A 135 0.78 17.89 1.06
C SER A 135 1.19 17.27 -0.27
N ILE A 136 2.41 17.58 -0.73
CA ILE A 136 3.01 16.93 -1.90
C ILE A 136 3.72 15.67 -1.39
N ILE A 137 3.17 14.52 -1.75
CA ILE A 137 3.66 13.22 -1.32
C ILE A 137 4.41 12.57 -2.48
N THR A 138 5.66 12.20 -2.26
CA THR A 138 6.49 11.51 -3.25
C THR A 138 6.93 10.16 -2.71
N CYS A 139 6.61 9.11 -3.47
CA CYS A 139 7.06 7.75 -3.20
C CYS A 139 8.18 7.38 -4.16
N GLN A 140 9.31 6.98 -3.62
CA GLN A 140 10.48 6.56 -4.37
C GLN A 140 10.75 5.09 -4.09
N PHE A 141 10.59 4.26 -5.12
CA PHE A 141 10.97 2.85 -5.13
C PHE A 141 12.34 2.74 -5.81
N ASP A 142 13.40 2.71 -5.00
CA ASP A 142 14.79 2.79 -5.46
C ASP A 142 15.04 4.00 -6.39
N ASN A 143 15.10 3.77 -7.71
CA ASN A 143 15.32 4.82 -8.71
C ASN A 143 14.02 5.39 -9.34
N TRP A 144 12.85 4.86 -8.99
CA TRP A 144 11.59 5.24 -9.61
C TRP A 144 10.71 6.05 -8.67
N GLN A 145 10.24 7.21 -9.13
CA GLN A 145 9.38 8.09 -8.34
C GLN A 145 7.94 8.07 -8.86
N THR A 146 7.00 7.99 -7.93
CA THR A 146 5.55 8.04 -8.19
C THR A 146 4.88 8.99 -7.21
N PRO A 147 3.86 9.76 -7.65
CA PRO A 147 3.11 10.63 -6.77
C PRO A 147 2.28 9.80 -5.76
N GLY A 148 2.19 10.29 -4.54
CA GLY A 148 1.32 9.73 -3.51
C GLY A 148 -0.07 10.35 -3.50
N ILE A 149 -1.01 9.57 -2.97
CA ILE A 149 -2.43 9.85 -2.92
C ILE A 149 -2.79 10.04 -1.44
N TYR A 150 -3.21 11.25 -1.08
CA TYR A 150 -3.70 11.54 0.26
C TYR A 150 -4.99 10.75 0.56
N ARG A 151 -5.05 10.07 1.71
CA ARG A 151 -6.26 9.38 2.21
C ARG A 151 -6.83 10.08 3.42
N ASP A 152 -6.00 10.26 4.43
CA ASP A 152 -6.33 10.96 5.66
C ASP A 152 -5.05 11.52 6.30
N PHE A 153 -5.18 12.08 7.51
CA PHE A 153 -4.06 12.69 8.23
C PHE A 153 -2.91 11.71 8.54
N ASN A 154 -3.20 10.42 8.66
CA ASN A 154 -2.25 9.36 9.01
C ASN A 154 -1.88 8.47 7.82
N HIS A 155 -2.69 8.43 6.76
CA HIS A 155 -2.53 7.48 5.66
C HIS A 155 -2.45 8.13 4.29
N ALA A 156 -1.57 7.56 3.46
CA ALA A 156 -1.53 7.80 2.03
C ALA A 156 -1.29 6.49 1.27
N THR A 157 -1.52 6.54 -0.04
CA THR A 157 -1.36 5.40 -0.95
C THR A 157 -0.43 5.79 -2.09
N CYS A 158 0.44 4.89 -2.50
CA CYS A 158 1.19 4.99 -3.76
C CYS A 158 0.92 3.81 -4.67
N ILE A 159 1.04 4.01 -5.97
CA ILE A 159 0.90 2.95 -6.97
C ILE A 159 2.29 2.66 -7.50
N THR A 160 2.72 1.41 -7.42
CA THR A 160 4.06 1.05 -7.88
C THR A 160 4.19 1.21 -9.40
N PRO A 161 5.33 1.73 -9.90
CA PRO A 161 5.60 1.75 -11.33
C PRO A 161 6.00 0.34 -11.81
N PRO A 162 5.83 0.04 -13.12
CA PRO A 162 6.41 -1.15 -13.71
C PRO A 162 7.94 -1.06 -13.71
N VAL A 163 8.61 -2.09 -13.20
CA VAL A 163 10.07 -2.18 -13.06
C VAL A 163 10.51 -3.59 -13.44
N MET A 164 11.49 -3.72 -14.34
CA MET A 164 11.88 -5.02 -14.91
C MET A 164 13.06 -5.66 -14.20
N TYR A 165 13.05 -5.57 -12.87
CA TYR A 165 14.00 -6.24 -11.99
C TYR A 165 13.26 -6.69 -10.72
N HIS A 166 13.85 -7.64 -9.99
CA HIS A 166 13.26 -8.22 -8.79
C HIS A 166 14.25 -8.19 -7.63
N GLY A 167 13.73 -8.31 -6.40
CA GLY A 167 14.54 -8.26 -5.19
C GLY A 167 14.09 -7.18 -4.21
N TYR A 168 14.87 -7.00 -3.15
CA TYR A 168 14.60 -5.96 -2.16
C TYR A 168 15.07 -4.59 -2.68
N VAL A 169 14.17 -3.61 -2.58
CA VAL A 169 14.42 -2.20 -2.86
C VAL A 169 14.09 -1.34 -1.65
N ASP A 170 14.72 -0.18 -1.59
CA ASP A 170 14.37 0.83 -0.59
C ASP A 170 13.15 1.62 -1.08
N LEU A 171 12.10 1.64 -0.25
CA LEU A 171 10.95 2.52 -0.39
C LEU A 171 11.19 3.75 0.49
N THR A 172 11.29 4.90 -0.16
CA THR A 172 11.46 6.20 0.50
C THR A 172 10.24 7.06 0.26
N ILE A 173 9.66 7.60 1.33
CA ILE A 173 8.56 8.56 1.27
C ILE A 173 9.08 9.92 1.71
N THR A 174 8.82 10.94 0.90
CA THR A 174 8.96 12.34 1.30
C THR A 174 7.62 13.04 1.27
N VAL A 175 7.44 13.97 2.21
CA VAL A 175 6.31 14.88 2.25
C VAL A 175 6.87 16.30 2.26
N ASP A 176 6.45 17.09 1.26
CA ASP A 176 6.92 18.46 1.02
C ASP A 176 8.46 18.58 0.99
N ASP A 177 9.15 17.50 0.57
CA ASP A 177 10.60 17.35 0.50
C ASP A 177 11.36 17.62 1.82
N ARG A 178 10.73 17.36 2.98
CA ARG A 178 11.34 17.62 4.30
C ARG A 178 11.90 16.39 5.01
N THR A 179 11.04 15.40 5.27
CA THR A 179 11.37 14.24 6.13
C THR A 179 11.31 12.97 5.31
N LEU A 180 12.32 12.11 5.50
CA LEU A 180 12.42 10.82 4.81
C LEU A 180 11.89 9.71 5.72
N PHE A 181 10.92 8.96 5.22
CA PHE A 181 10.47 7.73 5.84
C PHE A 181 10.93 6.55 4.98
N LEU A 182 11.58 5.58 5.61
CA LEU A 182 12.25 4.47 4.92
C LEU A 182 11.58 3.14 5.24
N GLY A 183 11.43 2.33 4.20
CA GLY A 183 10.94 0.96 4.27
C GLY A 183 11.67 0.06 3.28
N LYS A 184 11.65 -1.25 3.52
CA LYS A 184 12.15 -2.25 2.57
C LYS A 184 10.99 -2.90 1.84
N TYR A 185 10.91 -2.71 0.53
CA TYR A 185 9.87 -3.26 -0.33
C TYR A 185 10.46 -4.39 -1.19
N TYR A 186 9.73 -5.47 -1.37
CA TYR A 186 10.18 -6.60 -2.19
C TYR A 186 9.43 -6.63 -3.52
N ILE A 187 10.17 -6.53 -4.61
CA ILE A 187 9.62 -6.65 -5.96
C ILE A 187 9.64 -8.12 -6.35
N GLN A 188 8.46 -8.67 -6.60
CA GLN A 188 8.26 -10.06 -6.97
C GLN A 188 8.30 -10.25 -8.49
N PRO A 189 9.05 -11.24 -8.98
CA PRO A 189 8.96 -11.65 -10.37
C PRO A 189 7.62 -12.38 -10.64
N PRO A 190 7.13 -12.42 -11.90
CA PRO A 190 5.78 -12.92 -12.22
C PRO A 190 5.55 -14.42 -11.96
N ASP A 191 6.63 -15.21 -11.80
CA ASP A 191 6.59 -16.62 -11.47
C ASP A 191 6.30 -16.89 -9.98
N ILE A 192 6.65 -15.94 -9.11
CA ILE A 192 6.45 -16.02 -7.65
C ILE A 192 5.24 -15.18 -7.20
N ALA A 193 4.91 -14.13 -7.95
CA ALA A 193 3.81 -13.22 -7.60
C ALA A 193 2.46 -13.94 -7.50
N ASP A 194 1.66 -13.57 -6.51
CA ASP A 194 0.30 -14.09 -6.35
C ASP A 194 -0.58 -13.73 -7.55
N ASP A 195 -1.32 -14.72 -8.04
CA ASP A 195 -2.26 -14.52 -9.15
C ASP A 195 -3.41 -13.61 -8.73
N ASP A 196 -3.51 -12.45 -9.35
CA ASP A 196 -4.61 -11.53 -9.12
C ASP A 196 -5.70 -11.67 -10.18
N ILE A 197 -5.33 -12.21 -11.33
CA ILE A 197 -6.20 -12.64 -12.42
C ILE A 197 -5.92 -14.11 -12.70
N VAL A 198 -6.97 -14.92 -12.73
CA VAL A 198 -6.90 -16.36 -12.97
C VAL A 198 -7.77 -16.71 -14.17
N VAL A 199 -7.18 -17.34 -15.18
CA VAL A 199 -7.91 -17.99 -16.26
C VAL A 199 -8.28 -19.41 -15.79
N LEU A 200 -9.56 -19.75 -15.85
CA LEU A 200 -10.06 -21.04 -15.39
C LEU A 200 -9.62 -22.17 -16.31
N GLU A 201 -9.49 -23.36 -15.73
CA GLU A 201 -9.18 -24.61 -16.44
C GLU A 201 -7.83 -24.57 -17.20
N ASN A 202 -7.00 -23.56 -16.96
CA ASN A 202 -5.79 -23.26 -17.71
C ASN A 202 -6.06 -23.14 -19.23
N ALA A 203 -7.22 -22.59 -19.60
CA ALA A 203 -7.61 -22.42 -21.00
C ALA A 203 -6.64 -21.52 -21.80
N ASP A 204 -5.92 -20.64 -21.10
CA ASP A 204 -4.81 -19.81 -21.61
C ASP A 204 -3.61 -20.62 -22.13
N ARG A 205 -3.53 -21.91 -21.83
CA ARG A 205 -2.45 -22.81 -22.28
C ARG A 205 -2.87 -23.72 -23.44
N LEU A 206 -4.13 -23.64 -23.87
CA LEU A 206 -4.63 -24.39 -25.01
C LEU A 206 -4.28 -23.63 -26.31
N GLU A 207 -4.07 -24.36 -27.40
CA GLU A 207 -3.69 -23.79 -28.69
C GLU A 207 -4.82 -22.96 -29.33
N GLU A 208 -6.06 -23.45 -29.29
CA GLU A 208 -7.26 -22.75 -29.77
C GLU A 208 -8.43 -22.90 -28.78
N PRO A 209 -8.42 -22.18 -27.64
CA PRO A 209 -9.50 -22.25 -26.65
C PRO A 209 -10.80 -21.62 -27.20
N LEU A 210 -11.94 -22.30 -26.99
CA LEU A 210 -13.26 -21.79 -27.37
C LEU A 210 -13.69 -20.59 -26.52
N SER A 211 -13.29 -20.56 -25.25
CA SER A 211 -13.61 -19.49 -24.32
C SER A 211 -12.54 -19.35 -23.24
N LEU A 212 -12.24 -18.11 -22.87
CA LEU A 212 -11.39 -17.78 -21.72
C LEU A 212 -12.28 -17.26 -20.59
N ASP A 213 -12.47 -18.09 -19.59
CA ASP A 213 -13.15 -17.73 -18.35
C ASP A 213 -12.16 -17.11 -17.37
N ILE A 214 -12.34 -15.84 -17.03
CA ILE A 214 -11.37 -15.06 -16.25
C ILE A 214 -12.02 -14.63 -14.95
N LYS A 215 -11.32 -14.85 -13.82
CA LYS A 215 -11.66 -14.34 -12.49
C LYS A 215 -10.60 -13.37 -11.98
N TRP A 216 -10.98 -12.40 -11.16
CA TRP A 216 -10.03 -11.44 -10.57
C TRP A 216 -10.33 -11.07 -9.11
N LYS A 217 -9.31 -10.56 -8.42
CA LYS A 217 -9.40 -10.08 -7.03
C LYS A 217 -9.76 -8.59 -6.95
N MET A 218 -11.04 -8.27 -6.73
CA MET A 218 -11.49 -6.86 -6.73
C MET A 218 -10.82 -5.96 -5.68
N HIS A 219 -10.52 -6.50 -4.48
CA HIS A 219 -10.00 -5.74 -3.35
C HIS A 219 -8.61 -5.13 -3.59
N LYS A 220 -7.91 -5.57 -4.65
CA LYS A 220 -6.61 -5.02 -5.05
C LYS A 220 -6.71 -3.81 -6.00
N LEU A 221 -7.90 -3.54 -6.55
CA LEU A 221 -8.16 -2.41 -7.44
C LEU A 221 -8.96 -1.31 -6.74
N GLY A 222 -9.89 -1.66 -5.84
CA GLY A 222 -10.72 -0.70 -5.14
C GLY A 222 -11.81 -1.36 -4.30
N TRP A 223 -12.69 -0.53 -3.76
CA TRP A 223 -13.80 -0.95 -2.90
C TRP A 223 -15.18 -0.76 -3.55
N ASP A 224 -15.30 0.03 -4.61
CA ASP A 224 -16.57 0.27 -5.29
C ASP A 224 -16.87 -0.81 -6.34
N GLU A 225 -17.83 -1.68 -6.05
CA GLU A 225 -18.27 -2.76 -6.93
C GLU A 225 -18.82 -2.26 -8.28
N ASN A 226 -19.34 -1.02 -8.32
CA ASN A 226 -19.89 -0.43 -9.53
C ASN A 226 -18.84 0.26 -10.40
N ALA A 227 -17.60 0.38 -9.91
CA ALA A 227 -16.50 0.96 -10.68
C ALA A 227 -16.30 0.16 -11.97
N ARG A 228 -16.08 0.87 -13.08
CA ARG A 228 -15.81 0.25 -14.38
C ARG A 228 -14.35 -0.15 -14.47
N VAL A 229 -14.10 -1.31 -15.05
CA VAL A 229 -12.76 -1.84 -15.29
C VAL A 229 -12.50 -2.04 -16.78
N THR A 230 -11.25 -1.87 -17.17
CA THR A 230 -10.77 -2.18 -18.50
C THR A 230 -9.82 -3.37 -18.39
N MET A 231 -10.01 -4.35 -19.27
CA MET A 231 -9.14 -5.52 -19.36
C MET A 231 -8.33 -5.41 -20.65
N SER A 232 -7.03 -5.62 -20.55
CA SER A 232 -6.09 -5.44 -21.64
C SER A 232 -5.07 -6.57 -21.71
N LEU A 233 -4.59 -6.83 -22.91
CA LEU A 233 -3.56 -7.79 -23.22
C LEU A 233 -2.23 -7.07 -23.40
N TRP A 234 -1.22 -7.53 -22.68
CA TRP A 234 0.14 -6.98 -22.71
C TRP A 234 1.13 -8.06 -23.07
N GLY A 235 2.12 -7.71 -23.88
CA GLY A 235 3.20 -8.58 -24.31
C GLY A 235 4.52 -8.25 -23.64
N TYR A 236 5.28 -9.26 -23.27
CA TYR A 236 6.66 -9.08 -22.83
C TYR A 236 7.58 -9.08 -24.05
N ARG A 237 8.26 -7.95 -24.29
CA ARG A 237 9.14 -7.77 -25.43
C ARG A 237 10.58 -7.59 -24.97
N GLU A 238 11.43 -8.54 -25.34
CA GLU A 238 12.88 -8.39 -25.20
C GLU A 238 13.40 -7.46 -26.29
N THR A 239 14.07 -6.38 -25.88
CA THR A 239 14.78 -5.47 -26.77
C THR A 239 16.28 -5.61 -26.54
N GLY A 240 17.11 -4.96 -27.37
CA GLY A 240 18.55 -4.87 -27.12
C GLY A 240 18.93 -3.96 -25.94
N ASP A 241 17.96 -3.45 -25.18
CA ASP A 241 18.17 -2.60 -24.01
C ASP A 241 18.52 -3.43 -22.77
N VAL A 242 18.96 -2.75 -21.70
CA VAL A 242 19.28 -3.38 -20.40
C VAL A 242 18.04 -4.04 -19.76
N TYR A 243 16.85 -3.48 -20.01
CA TYR A 243 15.60 -3.96 -19.46
C TYR A 243 14.58 -4.21 -20.58
N PRO A 244 13.79 -5.29 -20.49
CA PRO A 244 12.69 -5.59 -21.40
C PRO A 244 11.57 -4.56 -21.28
N HIS A 245 10.63 -4.56 -22.23
CA HIS A 245 9.47 -3.65 -22.21
C HIS A 245 8.15 -4.43 -22.16
N LEU A 246 7.22 -3.95 -21.34
CA LEU A 246 5.81 -4.36 -21.42
C LEU A 246 5.13 -3.55 -22.53
N THR A 247 4.63 -4.24 -23.54
CA THR A 247 4.00 -3.63 -24.71
C THR A 247 2.50 -3.89 -24.68
N TYR A 248 1.68 -2.85 -24.72
CA TYR A 248 0.24 -3.00 -24.90
C TYR A 248 -0.06 -3.62 -26.26
N ILE A 249 -0.88 -4.68 -26.28
CA ILE A 249 -1.30 -5.38 -27.50
C ILE A 249 -2.72 -4.99 -27.86
N ASP A 250 -3.68 -5.23 -26.98
CA ASP A 250 -5.10 -5.00 -27.29
C ASP A 250 -5.97 -4.86 -26.03
N THR A 251 -7.19 -4.34 -26.20
CA THR A 251 -8.23 -4.36 -25.17
C THR A 251 -9.11 -5.59 -25.37
N LEU A 252 -9.31 -6.32 -24.29
CA LEU A 252 -10.13 -7.52 -24.25
C LEU A 252 -11.55 -7.15 -23.80
N GLY A 253 -12.51 -7.33 -24.70
CA GLY A 253 -13.90 -6.88 -24.56
C GLY A 253 -14.07 -5.40 -24.89
N ASP A 254 -15.22 -4.85 -24.54
CA ASP A 254 -15.48 -3.42 -24.67
C ASP A 254 -14.94 -2.67 -23.44
N ALA A 255 -14.08 -1.67 -23.65
CA ALA A 255 -13.47 -0.90 -22.58
C ALA A 255 -14.54 -0.30 -21.64
N GLY A 256 -14.44 -0.58 -20.34
CA GLY A 256 -15.38 -0.08 -19.33
C GLY A 256 -16.77 -0.72 -19.36
N SER A 257 -16.98 -1.78 -20.13
CA SER A 257 -18.23 -2.58 -20.08
C SER A 257 -18.31 -3.44 -18.81
N LEU A 258 -17.15 -3.85 -18.29
CA LEU A 258 -17.04 -4.69 -17.10
C LEU A 258 -17.12 -3.86 -15.84
N ARG A 259 -17.80 -4.40 -14.83
CA ARG A 259 -17.85 -3.84 -13.48
C ARG A 259 -16.86 -4.57 -12.58
N LEU A 260 -16.24 -3.85 -11.66
CA LEU A 260 -15.28 -4.40 -10.72
C LEU A 260 -15.87 -5.54 -9.89
N GLY A 261 -17.12 -5.39 -9.45
CA GLY A 261 -17.87 -6.39 -8.69
C GLY A 261 -18.43 -7.56 -9.52
N GLN A 262 -18.22 -7.60 -10.83
CA GLN A 262 -18.64 -8.74 -11.66
C GLN A 262 -17.82 -10.00 -11.34
N LEU A 263 -16.58 -9.83 -10.86
CA LEU A 263 -15.61 -10.85 -10.41
C LEU A 263 -15.22 -11.94 -11.42
N ARG A 264 -16.00 -12.14 -12.48
CA ARG A 264 -15.76 -13.09 -13.57
C ARG A 264 -16.28 -12.55 -14.89
N THR A 265 -15.59 -12.90 -15.98
CA THR A 265 -16.08 -12.70 -17.35
C THR A 265 -15.65 -13.86 -18.23
N SER A 266 -16.35 -14.05 -19.35
CA SER A 266 -15.97 -15.02 -20.40
C SER A 266 -15.69 -14.28 -21.69
N ILE A 267 -14.59 -14.62 -22.34
CA ILE A 267 -14.15 -14.03 -23.60
C ILE A 267 -14.11 -15.13 -24.66
N ASP A 268 -14.58 -14.84 -25.87
CA ASP A 268 -14.33 -15.69 -27.05
C ASP A 268 -13.08 -15.19 -27.79
N PRO A 269 -11.96 -15.94 -27.78
CA PRO A 269 -10.73 -15.58 -28.47
C PRO A 269 -10.90 -15.44 -29.99
N ASN A 270 -11.88 -16.12 -30.59
CA ASN A 270 -12.09 -16.06 -32.04
C ASN A 270 -12.44 -14.66 -32.53
N LEU A 271 -13.04 -13.83 -31.67
CA LEU A 271 -13.35 -12.42 -31.97
C LEU A 271 -12.11 -11.56 -32.19
N TYR A 272 -10.93 -12.03 -31.79
CA TYR A 272 -9.66 -11.30 -31.89
C TYR A 272 -8.76 -11.85 -33.01
N ARG A 273 -9.10 -12.99 -33.63
CA ARG A 273 -8.26 -13.68 -34.64
C ARG A 273 -7.92 -12.79 -35.84
N ASP A 274 -8.89 -11.98 -36.27
CA ASP A 274 -8.74 -11.09 -37.43
C ASP A 274 -8.22 -9.69 -37.05
N ARG A 275 -7.96 -9.42 -35.76
CA ARG A 275 -7.42 -8.14 -35.32
C ARG A 275 -5.96 -8.00 -35.74
N LYS A 276 -5.65 -6.87 -36.36
CA LYS A 276 -4.38 -6.62 -37.04
C LYS A 276 -3.33 -6.04 -36.09
N ASN A 277 -2.68 -6.88 -35.31
CA ASN A 277 -1.59 -6.51 -34.40
C ASN A 277 -0.20 -6.77 -35.01
N TYR A 278 0.04 -6.33 -36.25
CA TYR A 278 1.21 -6.69 -37.06
C TYR A 278 2.59 -6.37 -36.45
N LYS A 279 2.67 -5.44 -35.49
CA LYS A 279 3.93 -5.05 -34.82
C LYS A 279 4.24 -5.87 -33.57
N MET A 280 3.38 -6.84 -33.25
CA MET A 280 3.39 -7.62 -32.01
C MET A 280 3.58 -9.13 -32.26
N SER A 281 3.79 -9.57 -33.50
CA SER A 281 3.92 -10.98 -33.85
C SER A 281 5.23 -11.63 -33.38
N ASP A 282 6.19 -10.83 -32.93
CA ASP A 282 7.44 -11.29 -32.32
C ASP A 282 7.31 -11.60 -30.82
N ILE A 283 6.18 -11.22 -30.21
CA ILE A 283 5.93 -11.43 -28.79
C ILE A 283 5.38 -12.86 -28.60
N THR A 284 6.07 -13.65 -27.77
CA THR A 284 5.74 -15.08 -27.55
C THR A 284 4.93 -15.33 -26.28
N PHE A 285 4.96 -14.41 -25.32
CA PHE A 285 4.19 -14.51 -24.09
C PHE A 285 3.82 -13.13 -23.54
N GLY A 286 2.81 -13.12 -22.69
CA GLY A 286 2.23 -11.91 -22.16
C GLY A 286 1.41 -12.11 -20.91
N PHE A 287 0.62 -11.08 -20.60
CA PHE A 287 -0.18 -10.96 -19.40
C PHE A 287 -1.51 -10.31 -19.72
N ILE A 288 -2.56 -10.73 -19.02
CA ILE A 288 -3.79 -9.95 -18.90
C ILE A 288 -3.59 -8.95 -17.78
N ALA A 289 -4.00 -7.71 -18.03
CA ALA A 289 -4.02 -6.64 -17.05
C ALA A 289 -5.44 -6.11 -16.87
N ILE A 290 -5.87 -5.91 -15.63
CA ILE A 290 -7.13 -5.24 -15.31
C ILE A 290 -6.82 -3.99 -14.49
N ASN A 291 -7.38 -2.86 -14.89
CA ASN A 291 -7.30 -1.59 -14.19
C ASN A 291 -8.67 -0.89 -14.14
N LEU A 292 -8.84 0.09 -13.25
CA LEU A 292 -10.03 0.95 -13.26
C LEU A 292 -10.02 1.83 -14.51
N THR A 293 -11.16 1.91 -15.19
CA THR A 293 -11.36 2.81 -16.35
C THR A 293 -11.31 4.27 -15.93
N ASP A 294 -11.83 4.59 -14.74
CA ASP A 294 -11.76 5.91 -14.12
C ASP A 294 -11.07 5.81 -12.75
N PRO A 295 -9.80 6.21 -12.64
CA PRO A 295 -9.06 6.13 -11.39
C PRO A 295 -9.47 7.20 -10.38
N THR A 296 -10.26 8.22 -10.77
CA THR A 296 -10.70 9.29 -9.85
C THR A 296 -11.65 8.78 -8.77
N ILE A 297 -12.24 7.60 -8.96
CA ILE A 297 -13.01 6.88 -7.94
C ILE A 297 -12.17 6.62 -6.69
N LEU A 298 -10.85 6.45 -6.86
CA LEU A 298 -9.95 6.26 -5.74
C LEU A 298 -9.63 7.57 -5.01
N GLY A 299 -9.97 8.75 -5.52
CA GLY A 299 -9.62 10.03 -4.90
C GLY A 299 -9.43 11.17 -5.90
N LYS A 300 -9.49 12.41 -5.38
CA LYS A 300 -9.28 13.62 -6.19
C LYS A 300 -7.81 13.67 -6.63
N ASP A 301 -7.59 14.01 -7.90
CA ASP A 301 -6.27 14.17 -8.55
C ASP A 301 -5.48 12.88 -8.85
N ILE A 302 -6.13 11.72 -8.84
CA ILE A 302 -5.50 10.47 -9.25
C ILE A 302 -5.48 10.35 -10.77
N LYS A 303 -4.27 10.28 -11.32
CA LYS A 303 -4.04 10.08 -12.77
C LYS A 303 -3.68 8.65 -13.16
N GLN A 304 -3.24 7.84 -12.19
CA GLN A 304 -2.81 6.46 -12.41
C GLN A 304 -3.78 5.51 -11.74
N SER A 305 -4.18 4.48 -12.47
CA SER A 305 -5.02 3.41 -11.99
C SER A 305 -4.15 2.28 -11.43
N PRO A 306 -4.51 1.65 -10.31
CA PRO A 306 -3.88 0.41 -9.93
C PRO A 306 -4.16 -0.65 -11.00
N THR A 307 -3.23 -1.58 -11.12
CA THR A 307 -3.29 -2.63 -12.13
C THR A 307 -2.99 -3.96 -11.46
N ILE A 308 -3.85 -4.94 -11.72
CA ILE A 308 -3.63 -6.33 -11.36
C ILE A 308 -3.30 -7.13 -12.62
N TRP A 309 -2.55 -8.21 -12.45
CA TRP A 309 -1.98 -8.97 -13.55
C TRP A 309 -2.30 -10.46 -13.42
N SER A 310 -2.36 -11.14 -14.57
CA SER A 310 -2.38 -12.61 -14.63
C SER A 310 -0.98 -13.19 -14.48
N ARG A 311 -0.90 -14.52 -14.40
CA ARG A 311 0.33 -15.24 -14.68
C ARG A 311 0.80 -15.01 -16.13
N PRO A 312 2.10 -15.23 -16.41
CA PRO A 312 2.58 -15.32 -17.77
C PRO A 312 1.81 -16.39 -18.54
N MET A 313 1.36 -16.05 -19.74
CA MET A 313 0.65 -16.95 -20.65
C MET A 313 1.23 -16.83 -22.07
N PRO A 314 1.23 -17.93 -22.84
CA PRO A 314 1.60 -17.87 -24.26
C PRO A 314 0.62 -16.98 -25.03
N LEU A 315 1.13 -16.33 -26.09
CA LEU A 315 0.34 -15.49 -27.01
C LEU A 315 0.34 -16.08 -28.42
#